data_AF-A0A1Y4BPS7-F1
#
_entry.id   AF-A0A1Y4BPS7-F1
#
_cell.length_a   1.000
_cell.length_b   1.000
_cell.length_c   1.000
_cell.angle_alpha   90.00
_cell.angle_beta   90.00
_cell.angle_gamma   90.00
#
_symmetry.space_group_name_H-M   'P 1'
#
loop_
_entity.id
_entity.type
_entity.pdbx_description
1 polymer ?
#
loop_
_entity_poly.entity_id
_entity_poly.type
_entity_poly.pdbx_seq_one_letter_code
_entity_poly.pdbx_strand_id
1 'polypeptide(L)' 'MSAGMPGWAAWGSLAEEELASEAEALLRESRRAPVDRRRVERLLELYGQRYDTLPARIRRIVGEIEVED' A
#
# COMPACT_ATOMS: atom_id res chain seq x y z
N MET A 1 2.88 12.91 -30.60
CA MET A 1 3.68 12.39 -29.49
C MET A 1 2.78 12.39 -28.27
N SER A 2 2.11 11.28 -27.99
CA SER A 2 1.32 11.15 -26.75
C SER A 2 2.31 11.00 -25.61
N ALA A 3 2.28 11.93 -24.64
CA ALA A 3 2.94 11.72 -23.36
C ALA A 3 2.37 10.42 -22.79
N GLY A 4 3.18 9.36 -22.82
CA GLY A 4 2.78 8.04 -22.34
C GLY A 4 2.33 8.19 -20.90
N MET A 5 1.07 7.85 -20.64
CA MET A 5 0.55 7.73 -19.29
C MET A 5 1.53 6.86 -18.50
N PRO A 6 2.19 7.40 -17.46
CA PRO A 6 3.13 6.63 -16.67
C PRO A 6 2.40 5.41 -16.08
N GLY A 7 3.08 4.28 -15.92
CA GLY A 7 2.48 2.98 -15.59
C GLY A 7 1.60 2.94 -14.33
N TRP A 8 1.59 4.00 -13.50
CA TRP A 8 0.67 4.20 -12.39
C TRP A 8 -0.75 4.63 -12.80
N ALA A 9 -0.93 5.27 -13.96
CA ALA A 9 -2.26 5.67 -14.47
C ALA A 9 -3.07 4.48 -15.03
N ALA A 10 -2.48 3.28 -15.10
CA ALA A 10 -3.15 2.04 -15.46
C ALA A 10 -3.77 1.31 -14.25
N TRP A 11 -3.45 1.73 -13.02
CA TRP A 11 -4.03 1.18 -11.79
C TRP A 11 -5.38 1.88 -11.57
N GLY A 12 -6.42 1.36 -12.22
CA GLY A 12 -7.79 1.84 -12.02
C GLY A 12 -8.25 1.65 -10.57
N SER A 13 -9.39 2.26 -10.23
CA SER A 13 -9.99 2.26 -8.88
C SER A 13 -10.04 0.88 -8.20
N LEU A 14 -10.13 -0.23 -8.94
CA LEU A 14 -10.20 -1.57 -8.35
C LEU A 14 -8.91 -1.96 -7.61
N ALA A 15 -7.74 -1.81 -8.25
CA ALA A 15 -6.48 -2.22 -7.65
C ALA A 15 -6.08 -1.30 -6.48
N GLU A 16 -6.52 -0.03 -6.52
CA GLU A 16 -6.39 0.88 -5.37
C GLU A 16 -7.25 0.42 -4.19
N GLU A 17 -8.51 0.02 -4.42
CA GLU A 17 -9.38 -0.49 -3.35
C GLU A 17 -8.90 -1.83 -2.78
N GLU A 18 -8.34 -2.72 -3.62
CA GLU A 18 -7.73 -3.98 -3.15
C GLU A 18 -6.51 -3.72 -2.25
N LEU A 19 -5.60 -2.85 -2.69
CA LEU A 19 -4.46 -2.44 -1.87
C LEU A 19 -4.90 -1.79 -0.56
N ALA A 20 -5.92 -0.92 -0.60
CA ALA A 20 -6.46 -0.29 0.60
C ALA A 20 -7.03 -1.34 1.57
N SER A 21 -7.80 -2.30 1.07
CA SER A 21 -8.39 -3.39 1.88
C SER A 21 -7.31 -4.25 2.55
N GLU A 22 -6.27 -4.63 1.81
CA GLU A 22 -5.15 -5.41 2.36
C GLU A 22 -4.33 -4.61 3.39
N ALA A 23 -4.06 -3.33 3.12
CA ALA A 23 -3.39 -2.44 4.07
C ALA A 23 -4.23 -2.25 5.35
N GLU A 24 -5.56 -2.13 5.24
CA GLU A 24 -6.45 -2.08 6.39
C GLU A 24 -6.45 -3.39 7.19
N ALA A 25 -6.31 -4.54 6.54
CA ALA A 25 -6.19 -5.82 7.22
C ALA A 25 -4.90 -5.89 8.05
N LEU A 26 -3.77 -5.46 7.48
CA LEU A 26 -2.50 -5.35 8.20
C LEU A 26 -2.58 -4.33 9.34
N LEU A 27 -3.24 -3.19 9.14
CA LEU A 27 -3.48 -2.21 10.20
C LEU A 27 -4.27 -2.82 11.36
N ARG A 28 -5.35 -3.56 11.08
CA ARG A 28 -6.12 -4.26 12.12
C ARG A 28 -5.30 -5.31 12.86
N GLU A 29 -4.40 -6.00 12.16
CA GLU A 29 -3.47 -6.97 12.77
C GLU A 29 -2.46 -6.27 13.68
N SER A 30 -1.87 -5.16 13.21
CA SER A 30 -0.87 -4.38 13.96
C SER A 30 -1.37 -3.88 15.32
N ARG A 31 -2.69 -3.64 15.45
CA ARG A 31 -3.34 -3.24 16.71
C ARG A 31 -3.28 -4.32 17.81
N ARG A 32 -3.02 -5.58 17.45
CA ARG A 32 -2.89 -6.69 18.40
C ARG A 32 -1.43 -6.97 18.74
N ALA A 33 -0.57 -6.89 17.74
CA ALA A 33 0.88 -7.04 17.86
C ALA A 33 1.54 -6.39 16.62
N PRO A 34 2.75 -5.80 16.75
CA PRO A 34 3.49 -5.28 15.61
C PRO A 34 3.58 -6.31 14.48
N VAL A 35 3.48 -5.87 13.23
CA VAL A 35 3.64 -6.75 12.06
C VAL A 35 5.05 -6.67 11.50
N ASP A 36 5.56 -7.75 10.93
CA ASP A 36 6.85 -7.76 10.22
C ASP A 36 6.88 -6.68 9.12
N ARG A 37 7.85 -5.76 9.17
CA ARG A 37 8.03 -4.71 8.16
C ARG A 37 8.11 -5.28 6.75
N ARG A 38 8.76 -6.44 6.56
CA ARG A 38 8.87 -7.09 5.24
C ARG A 38 7.52 -7.51 4.68
N ARG A 39 6.51 -7.67 5.52
CA ARG A 39 5.15 -8.00 5.09
C ARG A 39 4.45 -6.77 4.50
N VAL A 40 4.67 -5.60 5.09
CA VAL A 40 4.19 -4.32 4.55
C VAL A 40 4.93 -4.00 3.24
N GLU A 41 6.25 -4.15 3.21
CA GLU A 41 7.06 -3.93 1.99
C GLU A 41 6.63 -4.86 0.85
N ARG A 42 6.44 -6.16 1.13
CA ARG A 42 5.95 -7.12 0.14
C ARG A 42 4.56 -6.80 -0.39
N LEU A 43 3.66 -6.28 0.45
CA LEU A 43 2.35 -5.81 -0.01
C LEU A 43 2.53 -4.67 -1.02
N LEU A 44 3.36 -3.69 -0.72
CA LEU A 44 3.61 -2.57 -1.64
C LEU A 44 4.25 -3.05 -2.95
N GLU A 45 5.23 -3.94 -2.88
CA GLU A 45 5.89 -4.54 -4.05
C GLU A 45 4.91 -5.32 -4.94
N LEU A 46 3.98 -6.08 -4.34
CA LEU A 46 2.95 -6.84 -5.08
C LEU A 46 2.10 -5.90 -5.95
N TYR A 47 1.84 -4.70 -5.45
CA TYR A 47 1.08 -3.66 -6.14
C TYR A 47 1.98 -2.69 -6.94
N GLY A 48 3.28 -2.99 -7.08
CA GLY A 48 4.25 -2.14 -7.75
C GLY A 48 4.36 -0.72 -7.16
N GLN A 49 3.98 -0.57 -5.89
CA GLN A 49 3.96 0.71 -5.18
C GLN A 49 5.18 0.88 -4.30
N ARG A 50 5.49 2.14 -4.03
CA ARG A 50 6.38 2.54 -2.95
C ARG A 50 5.62 3.46 -2.01
N TYR A 51 6.03 3.53 -0.75
CA TYR A 51 5.34 4.34 0.25
C TYR A 51 5.20 5.83 -0.17
N ASP A 52 6.22 6.36 -0.84
CA ASP A 52 6.29 7.72 -1.35
C ASP A 52 5.39 7.99 -2.57
N THR A 53 4.96 6.94 -3.29
CA THR A 53 4.08 7.02 -4.47
C THR A 53 2.63 6.66 -4.18
N LEU A 54 2.31 6.24 -2.95
CA LEU A 54 0.97 5.83 -2.57
C LEU A 54 -0.05 6.98 -2.68
N PRO A 55 -1.29 6.69 -3.12
CA PRO A 55 -2.42 7.57 -2.91
C PRO A 55 -2.53 8.01 -1.45
N ALA A 56 -2.91 9.26 -1.21
CA ALA A 56 -2.91 9.86 0.13
C ALA A 56 -3.72 9.05 1.17
N ARG A 57 -4.83 8.43 0.74
CA ARG A 57 -5.65 7.54 1.57
C ARG A 57 -4.85 6.33 2.05
N ILE A 58 -4.22 5.61 1.13
CA ILE A 58 -3.48 4.37 1.44
C ILE A 58 -2.21 4.70 2.22
N ARG A 59 -1.53 5.79 1.88
CA ARG A 59 -0.34 6.24 2.62
C ARG A 59 -0.62 6.50 4.10
N ARG A 60 -1.81 7.04 4.42
CA ARG A 60 -2.25 7.21 5.80
C ARG A 60 -2.39 5.86 6.50
N ILE A 61 -3.10 4.91 5.88
CA ILE A 61 -3.32 3.57 6.44
C ILE A 61 -1.98 2.88 6.71
N VAL A 62 -1.10 2.83 5.71
CA VAL A 62 0.22 2.18 5.82
C VAL A 62 1.10 2.86 6.88
N GLY A 63 1.03 4.19 7.01
CA GLY A 63 1.79 4.93 8.01
C GLY A 63 1.33 4.72 9.46
N GLU A 64 0.13 4.17 9.66
CA GLU A 64 -0.40 3.83 11.00
C GLU A 64 -0.13 2.37 11.41
N ILE A 65 0.43 1.55 10.51
CA ILE A 65 0.75 0.15 10.81
C ILE A 65 1.97 0.11 11.74
N GLU A 66 1.80 -0.41 12.96
CA GLU A 66 2.92 -0.73 13.85
C GLU A 66 3.72 -1.90 13.28
N VAL A 67 5.03 -1.70 13.10
CA VAL A 67 5.93 -2.71 12.52
C VAL A 67 7.06 -3.10 13.46
N GLU A 68 7.45 -4.37 13.42
CA GLU A 68 8.72 -4.88 13.97
C GLU A 68 9.74 -5.16 12.86
N ASP A 69 11.04 -5.10 13.22
CA ASP A 69 12.19 -5.24 12.30
C ASP A 69 12.56 -6.71 12.00
#